data_AF-A0A7Z7JDN4-F1
#
_entry.id   AF-A0A7Z7JDN4-F1
#
_cell.length_a   1.000
_cell.length_b   1.000
_cell.length_c   1.000
_cell.angle_alpha   90.00
_cell.angle_beta   90.00
_cell.angle_gamma   90.00
#
_symmetry.space_group_name_H-M   'P 1'
#
loop_
_entity.id
_entity.type
_entity.pdbx_description
1 polymer ?
#
loop_
_entity_poly.entity_id
_entity_poly.type
_entity_poly.pdbx_seq_one_letter_code
_entity_poly.pdbx_strand_id
1 'polypeptide(L)'
;MPLVSRHHVRFARLRFPFAVHVQALYGTASLRDANARREVRPGDPFVVHAFAHFDCDLPGTWQQPCAVVLTAVPDSECPRLAGKPPERTWSRQFAGLVFSRPDTDWNAERLAAQWQVPARLVRARLFAEGEALHPLLREQRAAHALHALASAGGLVPGLDQLAAHAGLRSASALVRGWHDWFGIDAQRLLEDCRADGRPPAPTATWPGLVRAAA
;
A
#
# COMPACT_ATOMS: atom_id res chain seq x y z
N MET A 1 10.05 6.24 4.86
CA MET A 1 11.16 5.28 5.09
C MET A 1 11.26 4.34 3.91
N PRO A 2 12.45 3.85 3.51
CA PRO A 2 12.45 2.67 2.65
C PRO A 2 11.88 1.44 3.37
N LEU A 3 11.12 0.62 2.66
CA LEU A 3 10.98 -0.81 2.95
C LEU A 3 12.31 -1.47 2.60
N VAL A 4 12.98 -2.03 3.60
CA VAL A 4 14.31 -2.63 3.45
C VAL A 4 14.19 -4.13 3.64
N SER A 5 14.87 -4.87 2.78
CA SER A 5 14.96 -6.31 2.84
C SER A 5 16.42 -6.75 2.79
N ARG A 6 16.83 -7.56 3.77
CA ARG A 6 18.12 -8.29 3.78
C ARG A 6 17.94 -9.75 3.38
N HIS A 7 16.73 -10.08 2.93
CA HIS A 7 16.30 -11.38 2.50
C HIS A 7 15.47 -11.25 1.24
N HIS A 8 15.17 -12.37 0.58
CA HIS A 8 14.18 -12.33 -0.46
C HIS A 8 12.80 -12.16 0.17
N VAL A 9 12.15 -11.02 -0.09
CA VAL A 9 10.77 -10.75 0.30
C VAL A 9 9.96 -10.51 -0.96
N ARG A 10 8.81 -11.18 -1.07
CA ARG A 10 7.83 -10.92 -2.12
C ARG A 10 6.57 -10.39 -1.49
N PHE A 11 6.16 -9.22 -1.94
CA PHE A 11 4.85 -8.65 -1.69
C PHE A 11 3.92 -9.10 -2.82
N ALA A 12 2.98 -10.00 -2.55
CA ALA A 12 2.03 -10.48 -3.56
C ALA A 12 0.73 -9.66 -3.54
N ARG A 13 0.14 -9.40 -4.71
CA ARG A 13 -1.21 -8.82 -4.88
C ARG A 13 -1.44 -7.53 -4.08
N LEU A 14 -0.43 -6.68 -3.97
CA LEU A 14 -0.60 -5.35 -3.39
C LEU A 14 -1.58 -4.54 -4.24
N ARG A 15 -2.46 -3.80 -3.58
CA ARG A 15 -3.41 -2.90 -4.22
C ARG A 15 -3.70 -1.72 -3.31
N PHE A 16 -3.37 -0.53 -3.81
CA PHE A 16 -3.63 0.74 -3.14
C PHE A 16 -4.77 1.49 -3.83
N PRO A 17 -5.57 2.30 -3.12
CA PRO A 17 -6.67 3.04 -3.74
C PRO A 17 -6.22 4.27 -4.56
N PHE A 18 -4.92 4.59 -4.50
CA PHE A 18 -4.24 5.69 -5.21
C PHE A 18 -3.05 5.15 -6.00
N ALA A 19 -2.56 5.94 -6.94
CA ALA A 19 -1.35 5.61 -7.69
C ALA A 19 -0.13 5.64 -6.76
N VAL A 20 0.78 4.68 -6.94
CA VAL A 20 1.96 4.53 -6.08
C VAL A 20 3.21 4.63 -6.92
N HIS A 21 4.04 5.61 -6.59
CA HIS A 21 5.40 5.74 -7.10
C HIS A 21 6.31 4.83 -6.30
N VAL A 22 6.89 3.84 -6.97
CA VAL A 22 7.83 2.88 -6.41
C VAL A 22 9.23 3.25 -6.86
N GLN A 23 10.11 3.53 -5.91
CA GLN A 23 11.49 3.91 -6.19
C GLN A 23 12.44 2.99 -5.42
N ALA A 24 13.37 2.35 -6.12
CA ALA A 24 14.48 1.67 -5.46
C ALA A 24 15.50 2.69 -4.96
N LEU A 25 15.94 2.58 -3.72
CA LEU A 25 17.04 3.38 -3.19
C LEU A 25 18.39 2.70 -3.42
N TYR A 26 18.43 1.38 -3.24
CA TYR A 26 19.57 0.53 -3.52
C TYR A 26 19.11 -0.92 -3.76
N GLY A 27 19.91 -1.67 -4.51
CA GLY A 27 19.48 -2.94 -5.10
C GLY A 27 18.46 -2.73 -6.22
N THR A 28 18.03 -3.83 -6.84
CA THR A 28 17.03 -3.81 -7.93
C THR A 28 15.80 -4.55 -7.46
N ALA A 29 14.66 -3.86 -7.40
CA ALA A 29 13.37 -4.49 -7.13
C ALA A 29 12.70 -4.94 -8.43
N SER A 30 11.84 -5.93 -8.37
CA SER A 30 11.05 -6.39 -9.52
C SER A 30 9.57 -6.17 -9.24
N LEU A 31 8.91 -5.38 -10.06
CA LEU A 31 7.46 -5.19 -10.03
C LEU A 31 6.81 -6.08 -11.09
N ARG A 32 5.69 -6.70 -10.74
CA ARG A 32 4.87 -7.45 -11.69
C ARG A 32 3.43 -6.99 -11.58
N ASP A 33 2.89 -6.46 -12.66
CA ASP A 33 1.45 -6.22 -12.79
C ASP A 33 0.84 -7.21 -13.79
N ALA A 34 -0.46 -7.06 -14.07
CA ALA A 34 -1.16 -7.90 -15.03
C ALA A 34 -0.60 -7.83 -16.47
N ASN A 35 0.14 -6.77 -16.81
CA ASN A 35 0.60 -6.48 -18.16
C ASN A 35 2.08 -6.82 -18.38
N ALA A 36 2.92 -6.68 -17.36
CA ALA A 36 4.36 -6.86 -17.49
C ALA A 36 5.07 -7.10 -16.16
N ARG A 37 6.28 -7.67 -16.28
CA ARG A 37 7.32 -7.58 -15.25
C ARG A 37 8.26 -6.42 -15.58
N ARG A 38 8.64 -5.63 -14.58
CA ARG A 38 9.53 -4.47 -14.70
C ARG A 38 10.53 -4.46 -13.57
N GLU A 39 11.76 -4.10 -13.89
CA GLU A 39 12.76 -3.81 -12.87
C GLU A 39 12.65 -2.35 -12.43
N VAL A 40 12.77 -2.11 -11.13
CA VAL A 40 12.87 -0.77 -10.56
C VAL A 40 14.28 -0.62 -10.04
N ARG A 41 15.02 0.31 -10.66
CA ARG A 41 16.43 0.58 -10.36
C ARG A 41 16.56 1.94 -9.69
N PRO A 42 17.62 2.17 -8.89
CA PRO A 42 17.88 3.49 -8.36
C PRO A 42 17.98 4.55 -9.46
N GLY A 43 17.20 5.62 -9.34
CA GLY A 43 17.10 6.69 -10.33
C GLY A 43 16.08 6.45 -11.46
N ASP A 44 15.48 5.26 -11.56
CA ASP A 44 14.45 4.92 -12.56
C ASP A 44 13.20 4.37 -11.85
N PRO A 45 12.36 5.26 -11.28
CA PRO A 45 11.21 4.85 -10.53
C PRO A 45 10.02 4.48 -11.43
N PHE A 46 9.08 3.73 -10.89
CA PHE A 46 7.91 3.25 -11.61
C PHE A 46 6.60 3.62 -10.89
N VAL A 47 5.62 4.13 -11.64
CA VAL A 47 4.29 4.44 -11.09
C VAL A 47 3.32 3.29 -11.37
N VAL A 48 2.84 2.68 -10.30
CA VAL A 48 1.72 1.73 -10.36
C VAL A 48 0.41 2.48 -10.32
N HIS A 49 -0.52 2.09 -11.20
CA HIS A 49 -1.84 2.68 -11.27
C HIS A 49 -2.67 2.39 -10.00
N ALA A 50 -3.46 3.38 -9.58
CA ALA A 50 -4.45 3.20 -8.54
C ALA A 50 -5.35 1.99 -8.78
N PHE A 51 -5.61 1.27 -7.68
CA PHE A 51 -6.47 0.09 -7.62
C PHE A 51 -6.04 -1.09 -8.51
N ALA A 52 -4.87 -1.01 -9.15
CA ALA A 52 -4.27 -2.14 -9.84
C ALA A 52 -3.57 -3.07 -8.85
N HIS A 53 -3.72 -4.38 -9.06
CA HIS A 53 -2.91 -5.37 -8.36
C HIS A 53 -1.49 -5.39 -8.93
N PHE A 54 -0.51 -5.46 -8.04
CA PHE A 54 0.87 -5.69 -8.42
C PHE A 54 1.60 -6.51 -7.36
N ASP A 55 2.59 -7.28 -7.80
CA ASP A 55 3.57 -7.89 -6.93
C ASP A 55 4.84 -7.04 -6.92
N CYS A 56 5.55 -7.08 -5.80
CA CYS A 56 6.86 -6.45 -5.66
C CYS A 56 7.83 -7.44 -4.99
N ASP A 57 8.85 -7.85 -5.75
CA ASP A 57 9.93 -8.70 -5.28
C ASP A 57 11.13 -7.82 -4.87
N LEU A 58 11.58 -7.99 -3.63
CA LEU A 58 12.83 -7.44 -3.11
C LEU A 58 13.84 -8.57 -2.97
N PRO A 59 14.76 -8.76 -3.94
CA PRO A 59 15.77 -9.81 -3.91
C PRO A 59 16.94 -9.43 -2.98
N GLY A 60 16.64 -9.01 -1.76
CA GLY A 60 17.63 -8.66 -0.76
C GLY A 60 18.43 -9.88 -0.29
N THR A 61 19.68 -9.66 0.06
CA THR A 61 20.52 -10.63 0.76
C THR A 61 21.25 -9.93 1.90
N TRP A 62 21.79 -10.70 2.85
CA TRP A 62 22.56 -10.14 3.96
C TRP A 62 23.74 -9.28 3.50
N GLN A 63 24.37 -9.65 2.38
CA GLN A 63 25.51 -8.94 1.80
C GLN A 63 25.07 -7.76 0.92
N GLN A 64 23.92 -7.89 0.25
CA GLN A 64 23.37 -6.90 -0.67
C GLN A 64 21.90 -6.66 -0.34
N PRO A 65 21.60 -5.74 0.59
CA PRO A 65 20.22 -5.42 0.92
C PRO A 65 19.54 -4.73 -0.27
N CYS A 66 18.21 -4.81 -0.32
CA CYS A 66 17.38 -4.13 -1.31
C CYS A 66 16.38 -3.22 -0.58
N ALA A 67 16.21 -1.99 -1.07
CA ALA A 67 15.33 -1.02 -0.46
C ALA A 67 14.46 -0.30 -1.48
N VAL A 68 13.17 -0.18 -1.18
CA VAL A 68 12.20 0.57 -1.99
C VAL A 68 11.43 1.56 -1.15
N VAL A 69 11.09 2.70 -1.73
CA VAL A 69 10.13 3.65 -1.16
C VAL A 69 8.84 3.55 -1.95
N LEU A 70 7.73 3.58 -1.22
CA LEU A 70 6.37 3.66 -1.78
C LEU A 70 5.82 5.04 -1.44
N THR A 71 5.56 5.85 -2.46
CA THR A 71 5.00 7.20 -2.29
C THR A 71 3.66 7.30 -2.99
N ALA A 72 2.63 7.73 -2.28
CA ALA A 72 1.35 8.06 -2.89
C ALA A 72 1.51 9.26 -3.84
N VAL A 73 1.01 9.14 -5.07
CA VAL A 73 1.02 10.20 -6.07
C VAL A 73 -0.37 10.41 -6.66
N PRO A 74 -0.67 11.61 -7.19
CA PRO A 74 -1.89 11.85 -7.95
C PRO A 74 -2.03 10.87 -9.14
N ASP A 75 -3.25 10.43 -9.42
CA ASP A 75 -3.56 9.56 -10.56
C ASP A 75 -3.04 10.11 -11.91
N SER A 76 -3.01 11.44 -12.05
CA SER A 76 -2.50 12.13 -13.25
C SER A 76 -1.02 11.89 -13.52
N GLU A 77 -0.24 11.55 -12.49
CA GLU A 77 1.19 11.22 -12.63
C GLU A 77 1.41 9.80 -13.14
N CYS A 78 0.36 8.96 -13.21
CA CYS A 78 0.46 7.67 -13.85
C CYS A 78 0.40 7.85 -15.38
N PRO A 79 1.47 7.57 -16.14
CA PRO A 79 1.48 7.80 -17.60
C PRO A 79 0.39 7.00 -18.33
N ARG A 80 -0.04 5.87 -17.75
CA ARG A 80 -1.10 5.01 -18.29
C ARG A 80 -2.52 5.59 -18.11
N LEU A 81 -2.67 6.54 -17.20
CA LEU A 81 -3.92 7.24 -16.91
C LEU A 81 -3.98 8.65 -17.49
N ALA A 82 -2.87 9.21 -17.96
CA ALA A 82 -2.86 10.54 -18.55
C ALA A 82 -3.95 10.65 -19.63
N GLY A 83 -4.94 11.53 -19.38
CA GLY A 83 -6.08 11.76 -20.29
C GLY A 83 -7.25 10.77 -20.17
N LYS A 84 -7.22 9.79 -19.27
CA LYS A 84 -8.37 8.89 -19.01
C LYS A 84 -9.21 9.40 -17.85
N PRO A 85 -10.55 9.30 -17.93
CA PRO A 85 -11.40 9.63 -16.79
C PRO A 85 -11.09 8.66 -15.64
N PRO A 86 -11.04 9.15 -14.39
CA PRO A 86 -10.83 8.29 -13.24
C PRO A 86 -11.96 7.26 -13.16
N GLU A 87 -11.61 5.99 -13.08
CA GLU A 87 -12.58 4.92 -12.94
C GLU A 87 -13.26 5.04 -11.57
N ARG A 88 -14.54 5.40 -11.55
CA ARG A 88 -15.32 5.61 -10.33
C ARG A 88 -16.02 4.32 -9.89
N THR A 89 -15.26 3.26 -9.68
CA THR A 89 -15.81 2.01 -9.12
C THR A 89 -16.13 2.18 -7.63
N TRP A 90 -17.16 1.48 -7.14
CA TRP A 90 -17.55 1.55 -5.72
C TRP A 90 -16.52 0.87 -4.84
N SER A 91 -15.89 -0.18 -5.35
CA SER A 91 -14.77 -0.90 -4.74
C SER A 91 -13.56 0.02 -4.50
N ARG A 92 -13.13 0.78 -5.52
CA ARG A 92 -12.04 1.75 -5.36
C ARG A 92 -12.38 2.86 -4.37
N GLN A 93 -13.61 3.38 -4.45
CA GLN A 93 -14.08 4.41 -3.50
C GLN A 93 -14.08 3.87 -2.06
N PHE A 94 -14.60 2.66 -1.85
CA PHE A 94 -14.59 2.03 -0.54
C PHE A 94 -13.16 1.77 -0.04
N ALA A 95 -12.27 1.27 -0.90
CA ALA A 95 -10.87 1.08 -0.57
C ALA A 95 -10.22 2.40 -0.11
N GLY A 96 -10.48 3.50 -0.80
CA GLY A 96 -10.03 4.84 -0.40
C GLY A 96 -10.57 5.26 0.97
N LEU A 97 -11.85 4.99 1.25
CA LEU A 97 -12.44 5.30 2.56
C LEU A 97 -11.81 4.50 3.69
N VAL A 98 -11.59 3.20 3.49
CA VAL A 98 -10.92 2.32 4.44
C VAL A 98 -9.48 2.77 4.67
N PHE A 99 -8.75 3.04 3.58
CA PHE A 99 -7.35 3.42 3.68
C PHE A 99 -7.16 4.74 4.43
N SER A 100 -8.06 5.71 4.24
CA SER A 100 -8.00 7.01 4.93
C SER A 100 -8.47 6.94 6.39
N ARG A 101 -9.40 6.04 6.72
CA ARG A 101 -9.95 5.86 8.07
C ARG A 101 -10.03 4.37 8.43
N PRO A 102 -8.88 3.73 8.64
CA PRO A 102 -8.82 2.26 8.79
C PRO A 102 -9.42 1.79 10.12
N ASP A 103 -9.38 2.61 11.15
CA ASP A 103 -9.94 2.40 12.50
C ASP A 103 -11.48 2.43 12.55
N THR A 104 -12.13 3.01 11.55
CA THR A 104 -13.59 3.09 11.47
C THR A 104 -14.21 1.69 11.35
N ASP A 105 -15.31 1.45 12.07
CA ASP A 105 -16.13 0.24 11.94
C ASP A 105 -16.95 0.26 10.64
N TRP A 106 -16.28 -0.08 9.54
CA TRP A 106 -16.85 -0.13 8.22
C TRP A 106 -17.79 -1.33 8.06
N ASN A 107 -19.05 -1.03 7.76
CA ASN A 107 -20.08 -2.01 7.42
C ASN A 107 -21.00 -1.45 6.31
N ALA A 108 -21.87 -2.30 5.79
CA ALA A 108 -22.74 -1.94 4.66
C ALA A 108 -23.69 -0.77 4.98
N GLU A 109 -24.19 -0.69 6.22
CA GLU A 109 -25.09 0.38 6.67
C GLU A 109 -24.36 1.73 6.75
N ARG A 110 -23.14 1.73 7.29
CA ARG A 110 -22.31 2.94 7.34
C ARG A 110 -21.96 3.45 5.94
N LEU A 111 -21.61 2.55 5.02
CA LEU A 111 -21.34 2.93 3.62
C LEU A 111 -22.60 3.43 2.92
N ALA A 112 -23.73 2.77 3.14
CA ALA A 112 -25.02 3.19 2.63
C ALA A 112 -25.39 4.62 3.07
N ALA A 113 -25.24 4.92 4.35
CA ALA A 113 -25.45 6.25 4.89
C ALA A 113 -24.49 7.27 4.25
N GLN A 114 -23.20 6.93 4.12
CA GLN A 114 -22.21 7.83 3.52
C GLN A 114 -22.44 8.09 2.03
N TRP A 115 -22.90 7.10 1.28
CA TRP A 115 -23.19 7.22 -0.16
C TRP A 115 -24.64 7.57 -0.47
N GLN A 116 -25.49 7.75 0.56
CA GLN A 116 -26.91 8.04 0.44
C GLN A 116 -27.67 7.01 -0.42
N VAL A 117 -27.40 5.72 -0.21
CA VAL A 117 -28.01 4.61 -0.93
C VAL A 117 -28.47 3.52 0.03
N PRO A 118 -29.37 2.60 -0.37
CA PRO A 118 -29.71 1.42 0.44
C PRO A 118 -28.51 0.47 0.63
N ALA A 119 -28.34 -0.11 1.83
CA ALA A 119 -27.26 -1.06 2.12
C ALA A 119 -27.22 -2.30 1.21
N ARG A 120 -28.38 -2.76 0.74
CA ARG A 120 -28.46 -3.83 -0.28
C ARG A 120 -27.73 -3.46 -1.58
N LEU A 121 -27.79 -2.19 -1.98
CA LEU A 121 -27.16 -1.69 -3.21
C LEU A 121 -25.64 -1.67 -3.07
N VAL A 122 -25.11 -1.32 -1.90
CA VAL A 122 -23.67 -1.41 -1.58
C VAL A 122 -23.14 -2.80 -1.85
N ARG A 123 -23.78 -3.82 -1.27
CA ARG A 123 -23.33 -5.22 -1.43
C ARG A 123 -23.48 -5.69 -2.87
N ALA A 124 -24.61 -5.40 -3.51
CA ALA A 124 -24.86 -5.78 -4.90
C ALA A 124 -23.85 -5.13 -5.85
N ARG A 125 -23.49 -3.86 -5.64
CA ARG A 125 -22.55 -3.16 -6.50
C ARG A 125 -21.12 -3.62 -6.32
N LEU A 126 -20.67 -3.84 -5.07
CA LEU A 126 -19.36 -4.45 -4.83
C LEU A 126 -19.29 -5.83 -5.48
N PHE A 127 -20.33 -6.66 -5.33
CA PHE A 127 -20.37 -7.99 -5.95
C PHE A 127 -20.32 -7.92 -7.49
N ALA A 128 -21.05 -6.98 -8.10
CA ALA A 128 -21.01 -6.77 -9.55
C ALA A 128 -19.62 -6.33 -10.06
N GLU A 129 -18.81 -5.73 -9.18
CA GLU A 129 -17.41 -5.37 -9.44
C GLU A 129 -16.43 -6.50 -9.08
N GLY A 130 -16.93 -7.69 -8.71
CA GLY A 130 -16.11 -8.83 -8.31
C GLY A 130 -15.55 -8.73 -6.89
N GLU A 131 -16.05 -7.81 -6.08
CA GLU A 131 -15.52 -7.46 -4.77
C GLU A 131 -16.50 -7.80 -3.64
N ALA A 132 -15.94 -8.04 -2.46
CA ALA A 132 -16.71 -8.28 -1.25
C ALA A 132 -16.26 -7.35 -0.14
N LEU A 133 -17.23 -6.80 0.62
CA LEU A 133 -16.98 -5.75 1.61
C LEU A 133 -15.93 -6.17 2.66
N HIS A 134 -16.08 -7.33 3.29
CA HIS A 134 -15.17 -7.73 4.37
C HIS A 134 -13.76 -8.12 3.87
N PRO A 135 -13.60 -8.89 2.78
CA PRO A 135 -12.29 -9.11 2.17
C PRO A 135 -11.58 -7.81 1.80
N LEU A 136 -12.25 -6.90 1.10
CA LEU A 136 -11.69 -5.61 0.68
C LEU A 136 -11.31 -4.74 1.88
N LEU A 137 -12.13 -4.71 2.94
CA LEU A 137 -11.79 -4.02 4.19
C LEU A 137 -10.50 -4.57 4.82
N ARG A 138 -10.36 -5.90 4.90
CA ARG A 138 -9.18 -6.54 5.51
C ARG A 138 -7.92 -6.30 4.69
N GLU A 139 -8.02 -6.42 3.37
CA GLU A 139 -6.94 -6.14 2.43
C GLU A 139 -6.45 -4.69 2.57
N GLN A 140 -7.38 -3.73 2.59
CA GLN A 140 -7.03 -2.31 2.61
C GLN A 140 -6.49 -1.85 3.96
N ARG A 141 -6.91 -2.46 5.08
CA ARG A 141 -6.24 -2.28 6.39
C ARG A 141 -4.81 -2.83 6.37
N ALA A 142 -4.61 -4.01 5.79
CA ALA A 142 -3.27 -4.60 5.67
C ALA A 142 -2.36 -3.73 4.77
N ALA A 143 -2.87 -3.22 3.65
CA ALA A 143 -2.18 -2.31 2.76
C ALA A 143 -1.85 -0.97 3.45
N HIS A 144 -2.78 -0.42 4.22
CA HIS A 144 -2.55 0.77 5.04
C HIS A 144 -1.36 0.57 5.98
N ALA A 145 -1.30 -0.55 6.72
CA ALA A 145 -0.18 -0.84 7.61
C ALA A 145 1.17 -0.88 6.87
N LEU A 146 1.20 -1.50 5.68
CA LEU A 146 2.43 -1.60 4.87
C LEU A 146 2.87 -0.22 4.37
N HIS A 147 1.92 0.59 3.89
CA HIS A 147 2.20 1.95 3.45
C HIS A 147 2.64 2.84 4.62
N ALA A 148 2.04 2.68 5.81
CA ALA A 148 2.46 3.40 7.01
C ALA A 148 3.90 3.05 7.40
N LEU A 149 4.30 1.78 7.27
CA LEU A 149 5.69 1.37 7.44
C LEU A 149 6.61 2.02 6.39
N ALA A 150 6.23 1.98 5.10
CA ALA A 150 6.97 2.64 4.01
C ALA A 150 6.98 4.18 4.14
N SER A 151 6.05 4.78 4.86
CA SER A 151 5.96 6.24 5.02
C SER A 151 6.52 6.73 6.35
N ALA A 152 6.92 5.83 7.26
CA ALA A 152 7.45 6.21 8.56
C ALA A 152 8.65 7.15 8.40
N GLY A 153 8.57 8.35 8.98
CA GLY A 153 9.54 9.43 8.84
C GLY A 153 10.71 9.34 9.83
N GLY A 154 11.17 8.14 10.18
CA GLY A 154 12.26 7.96 11.15
C GLY A 154 12.17 6.63 11.89
N LEU A 155 11.50 6.62 13.04
CA LEU A 155 11.41 5.43 13.89
C LEU A 155 10.52 4.35 13.25
N VAL A 156 11.04 3.12 13.15
CA VAL A 156 10.26 1.98 12.70
C VAL A 156 9.22 1.63 13.77
N PRO A 157 7.91 1.73 13.47
CA PRO A 157 6.88 1.42 14.44
C PRO A 157 6.92 -0.06 14.87
N GLY A 158 6.44 -0.33 16.08
CA GLY A 158 6.17 -1.70 16.54
C GLY A 158 5.01 -2.34 15.78
N LEU A 159 4.90 -3.67 15.82
CA LEU A 159 3.75 -4.38 15.23
C LEU A 159 2.41 -3.92 15.83
N ASP A 160 2.36 -3.69 17.15
CA ASP A 160 1.15 -3.22 17.82
C ASP A 160 0.77 -1.81 17.38
N GLN A 161 1.76 -0.94 17.20
CA GLN A 161 1.53 0.41 16.68
C GLN A 161 0.99 0.33 15.25
N LEU A 162 1.62 -0.45 14.36
CA LEU A 162 1.14 -0.62 12.99
C LEU A 162 -0.28 -1.21 12.94
N ALA A 163 -0.56 -2.19 13.80
CA ALA A 163 -1.88 -2.79 13.90
C ALA A 163 -2.92 -1.75 14.33
N ALA A 164 -2.62 -0.95 15.36
CA ALA A 164 -3.51 0.11 15.83
C ALA A 164 -3.77 1.17 14.76
N HIS A 165 -2.72 1.65 14.08
CA HIS A 165 -2.87 2.63 12.98
C HIS A 165 -3.69 2.05 11.81
N ALA A 166 -3.64 0.75 11.59
CA ALA A 166 -4.43 0.05 10.58
C ALA A 166 -5.83 -0.38 11.03
N GLY A 167 -6.28 0.02 12.22
CA GLY A 167 -7.59 -0.38 12.74
C GLY A 167 -7.73 -1.89 13.00
N LEU A 168 -6.61 -2.56 13.25
CA LEU A 168 -6.56 -3.99 13.58
C LEU A 168 -6.51 -4.18 15.10
N ARG A 169 -7.12 -5.27 15.57
CA ARG A 169 -7.28 -5.52 17.01
C ARG A 169 -5.98 -5.90 17.73
N SER A 170 -4.94 -6.35 17.00
CA SER A 170 -3.67 -6.79 17.60
C SER A 170 -2.56 -6.94 16.55
N ALA A 171 -1.31 -6.96 17.01
CA ALA A 171 -0.16 -7.36 16.20
C ALA A 171 -0.36 -8.71 15.49
N SER A 172 -0.93 -9.72 16.17
CA SER A 172 -1.18 -11.03 15.56
C SER A 172 -2.19 -10.97 14.41
N ALA A 173 -3.15 -10.05 14.45
CA ALA A 173 -4.08 -9.84 13.35
C ALA A 173 -3.37 -9.21 12.14
N LEU A 174 -2.40 -8.31 12.37
CA LEU A 174 -1.55 -7.75 11.34
C LEU A 174 -0.65 -8.81 10.70
N VAL A 175 0.07 -9.61 11.51
CA VAL A 175 0.95 -10.69 11.04
C VAL A 175 0.19 -11.66 10.14
N ARG A 176 -0.98 -12.14 10.60
CA ARG A 176 -1.83 -13.01 9.78
C ARG A 176 -2.33 -12.30 8.52
N GLY A 177 -2.76 -11.04 8.63
CA GLY A 177 -3.23 -10.26 7.48
C GLY A 177 -2.15 -10.13 6.40
N TRP A 178 -0.92 -9.80 6.78
CA TRP A 178 0.20 -9.68 5.84
C TRP A 178 0.62 -11.02 5.25
N HIS A 179 0.61 -12.09 6.04
CA HIS A 179 0.86 -13.44 5.55
C HIS A 179 -0.21 -13.87 4.52
N ASP A 180 -1.50 -13.76 4.88
CA ASP A 180 -2.61 -14.26 4.06
C ASP A 180 -2.79 -13.45 2.76
N TRP A 181 -2.66 -12.13 2.84
CA TRP A 181 -2.89 -11.27 1.67
C TRP A 181 -1.65 -11.17 0.78
N PHE A 182 -0.49 -10.97 1.40
CA PHE A 182 0.71 -10.53 0.71
C PHE A 182 1.88 -11.53 0.78
N GLY A 183 1.78 -12.60 1.58
CA GLY A 183 2.84 -13.59 1.75
C GLY A 183 4.05 -13.07 2.54
N ILE A 184 3.88 -12.02 3.35
CA ILE A 184 4.98 -11.34 4.06
C ILE A 184 5.15 -11.91 5.47
N ASP A 185 6.39 -12.19 5.85
CA ASP A 185 6.77 -12.31 7.26
C ASP A 185 6.94 -10.92 7.88
N ALA A 186 5.92 -10.49 8.62
CA ALA A 186 5.84 -9.15 9.18
C ALA A 186 6.95 -8.84 10.21
N GLN A 187 7.32 -9.83 11.02
CA GLN A 187 8.34 -9.66 12.05
C GLN A 187 9.70 -9.43 11.38
N ARG A 188 10.04 -10.30 10.42
CA ARG A 188 11.30 -10.23 9.69
C ARG A 188 11.45 -8.94 8.89
N LEU A 189 10.40 -8.50 8.20
CA LEU A 189 10.45 -7.24 7.45
C LEU A 189 10.70 -6.04 8.38
N LEU A 190 10.09 -6.01 9.57
CA LEU A 190 10.32 -4.93 10.54
C LEU A 190 11.73 -4.96 11.11
N GLU A 191 12.29 -6.14 11.36
CA GLU A 191 13.67 -6.30 11.80
C GLU A 191 14.64 -5.79 10.73
N ASP A 192 14.43 -6.15 9.46
CA ASP A 192 15.25 -5.67 8.33
C ASP A 192 15.17 -4.15 8.21
N CYS A 193 13.96 -3.57 8.32
CA CYS A 193 13.74 -2.12 8.34
C CYS A 193 14.41 -1.42 9.53
N ARG A 194 14.42 -2.03 10.73
CA ARG A 194 15.09 -1.46 11.93
C ARG A 194 16.61 -1.55 11.85
N ALA A 195 17.12 -2.64 11.29
CA ALA A 195 18.54 -2.87 11.09
C ALA A 195 19.12 -1.95 10.01
N ASP A 196 18.29 -1.26 9.22
CA ASP A 196 18.76 -0.19 8.35
C ASP A 196 18.98 1.09 9.16
N GLY A 197 20.15 1.19 9.79
CA GLY A 197 20.62 2.42 10.44
C GLY A 197 21.14 3.47 9.46
N ARG A 198 20.95 3.28 8.15
CA ARG A 198 21.39 4.22 7.12
C ARG A 198 20.38 5.37 7.05
N PRO A 199 20.81 6.64 7.11
CA PRO A 199 19.89 7.76 6.94
C PRO A 199 19.18 7.60 5.59
N PRO A 200 17.87 7.92 5.51
CA PRO A 200 17.17 7.91 4.23
C PRO A 200 17.97 8.77 3.26
N ALA A 201 18.26 8.24 2.06
CA ALA A 201 18.77 9.07 0.99
C ALA A 201 17.85 10.28 0.86
N PRO A 202 18.38 11.51 0.65
CA PRO A 202 17.54 12.69 0.53
C PRO A 202 16.50 12.41 -0.54
N THR A 203 15.25 12.29 -0.10
CA THR A 203 14.10 12.32 -0.98
C THR A 203 14.27 13.60 -1.77
N ALA A 204 14.36 13.51 -3.10
CA ALA A 204 14.12 14.67 -3.93
C ALA A 204 12.75 15.19 -3.50
N THR A 205 12.73 16.29 -2.74
CA THR A 205 11.52 17.01 -2.38
C THR A 205 10.91 17.45 -3.69
N TRP A 206 9.92 16.71 -4.15
CA TRP A 206 9.10 17.12 -5.27
C TRP A 206 8.37 18.41 -4.87
N PRO A 207 8.50 19.48 -5.66
CA PRO A 207 7.83 20.75 -5.39
C PRO A 207 6.34 20.57 -5.72
N GLY A 208 5.53 20.22 -4.73
CA GLY A 208 4.08 20.06 -4.96
C GLY A 208 3.22 19.77 -3.74
N LEU A 209 3.80 19.28 -2.64
CA LEU A 209 3.02 18.97 -1.43
C LEU A 209 3.16 20.07 -0.38
N VAL A 210 2.76 21.29 -0.75
CA VAL A 210 2.36 22.29 0.25
C VAL A 210 1.07 21.77 0.87
N ARG A 211 1.10 21.50 2.19
CA ARG A 211 -0.09 21.29 3.01
C ARG A 211 -1.10 22.39 2.70
N ALA A 212 -2.22 22.04 2.06
CA ALA A 212 -3.43 22.83 2.22
C ALA A 212 -3.90 22.62 3.66
N ALA A 213 -3.40 23.45 4.57
CA ALA A 213 -3.98 23.67 5.87
C ALA A 213 -4.87 24.91 5.74
N ALA A 214 -6.18 24.69 5.65
CA ALA A 214 -7.29 25.54 6.13
C ALA A 214 -8.60 24.84 5.81
#